data_AF-A0A0N4YT37-F1
#
_entry.id   AF-A0A0N4YT37-F1
#
_cell.length_a   1.000
_cell.length_b   1.000
_cell.length_c   1.000
_cell.angle_alpha   90.00
_cell.angle_beta   90.00
_cell.angle_gamma   90.00
#
_symmetry.space_group_name_H-M   'P 1'
#
loop_
_entity.id
_entity.type
_entity.pdbx_description
1 polymer ?
#
loop_
_entity_poly.entity_id
_entity_poly.type
_entity_poly.pdbx_seq_one_letter_code
_entity_poly.pdbx_strand_id
1 'polypeptide(L)'
;MKLLPPSVNFDALKTHVMSAMESATRHAVMNCRDLIGGDCRNHFEPLMKLFDSLLVIGLFDDSELEALLRMIHPAAFDPDYEPGTMKKGLTEIELDEHVKIQLVNILDHLCDTQVIFCG
;
A
#
# COMPACT_ATOMS: atom_id res chain seq x y z
N MET A 1 -37.16 -8.90 -5.45
CA MET A 1 -36.58 -7.63 -4.97
C MET A 1 -35.07 -7.71 -5.20
N LYS A 2 -34.47 -6.76 -5.93
CA LYS A 2 -33.01 -6.65 -6.03
C LYS A 2 -32.54 -5.72 -4.91
N LEU A 3 -31.83 -6.27 -3.93
CA LEU A 3 -31.15 -5.46 -2.92
C LEU A 3 -29.93 -4.80 -3.58
N LEU A 4 -29.81 -3.49 -3.46
CA LEU A 4 -28.59 -2.77 -3.83
C LEU A 4 -27.55 -2.95 -2.71
N PRO A 5 -26.25 -2.95 -3.03
CA PRO A 5 -25.21 -2.93 -2.02
C PRO A 5 -25.32 -1.66 -1.16
N PRO A 6 -24.93 -1.72 0.13
CA PRO A 6 -24.88 -0.55 0.99
C PRO A 6 -23.91 0.49 0.43
N SER A 7 -24.27 1.77 0.52
CA SER A 7 -23.41 2.85 0.04
C SER A 7 -22.24 3.09 1.00
N VAL A 8 -21.05 3.30 0.42
CA VAL A 8 -19.82 3.63 1.13
C VAL A 8 -19.23 4.89 0.49
N ASN A 9 -18.65 5.77 1.31
CA ASN A 9 -17.90 6.92 0.81
C ASN A 9 -16.47 6.48 0.43
N PHE A 10 -16.26 6.22 -0.86
CA PHE A 10 -14.99 5.74 -1.38
C PHE A 10 -13.85 6.75 -1.26
N ASP A 11 -14.13 8.06 -1.38
CA ASP A 11 -13.10 9.09 -1.25
C ASP A 11 -12.54 9.15 0.17
N ALA A 12 -13.43 9.10 1.17
CA ALA A 12 -13.04 9.07 2.57
C ALA A 12 -12.28 7.77 2.90
N LEU A 13 -12.73 6.64 2.36
CA LEU A 13 -12.08 5.35 2.57
C LEU A 13 -10.67 5.32 1.94
N LYS A 14 -10.54 5.79 0.70
CA LYS A 14 -9.27 5.90 -0.03
C LYS A 14 -8.26 6.77 0.73
N THR A 15 -8.69 7.96 1.14
CA THR A 15 -7.86 8.89 1.93
C THR A 15 -7.36 8.23 3.21
N HIS A 16 -8.24 7.53 3.92
CA HIS A 16 -7.88 6.80 5.13
C HIS A 16 -6.86 5.69 4.85
N VAL A 17 -7.07 4.89 3.80
CA VAL A 17 -6.18 3.79 3.43
C VAL A 17 -4.78 4.30 3.07
N MET A 18 -4.66 5.36 2.27
CA MET A 18 -3.36 5.94 1.90
C MET A 18 -2.59 6.43 3.13
N SER A 19 -3.27 7.18 4.01
CA SER A 19 -2.66 7.67 5.25
C SER A 19 -2.27 6.53 6.20
N ALA A 20 -3.10 5.49 6.30
CA ALA A 20 -2.82 4.32 7.11
C ALA A 20 -1.63 3.52 6.57
N MET A 21 -1.51 3.35 5.25
CA MET A 21 -0.38 2.67 4.60
C MET A 21 0.93 3.41 4.87
N GLU A 22 0.92 4.74 4.77
CA GLU A 22 2.10 5.55 5.08
C GLU A 22 2.50 5.42 6.56
N SER A 23 1.53 5.54 7.47
CA SER A 23 1.79 5.42 8.90
C SER A 23 2.28 4.02 9.28
N ALA A 24 1.71 2.96 8.69
CA ALA A 24 2.12 1.59 8.93
C ALA A 24 3.55 1.34 8.45
N THR A 25 3.88 1.79 7.25
CA THR A 25 5.24 1.72 6.70
C THR A 25 6.23 2.45 7.59
N ARG A 26 5.93 3.70 7.98
CA ARG A 26 6.78 4.48 8.88
C ARG A 26 6.98 3.80 10.24
N HIS A 27 5.91 3.26 10.84
CA HIS A 27 6.02 2.56 12.12
C HIS A 27 6.87 1.29 12.01
N ALA A 28 6.71 0.50 10.94
CA ALA A 28 7.52 -0.68 10.72
C ALA A 28 9.01 -0.33 10.49
N VAL A 29 9.31 0.78 9.82
CA VAL A 29 10.70 1.25 9.66
C VAL A 29 11.32 1.70 10.99
N MET A 30 10.54 2.39 11.84
CA MET A 30 11.04 2.97 13.09
C MET A 30 11.10 1.98 14.25
N ASN A 31 10.12 1.07 14.36
CA ASN A 31 10.00 0.17 15.50
C ASN A 31 9.15 -1.08 15.17
N CYS A 32 9.81 -2.16 14.74
CA CYS A 32 9.13 -3.44 14.46
C CYS A 32 8.52 -4.13 15.70
N ARG A 33 8.72 -3.63 16.92
CA ARG A 33 8.28 -4.29 18.16
C ARG A 33 6.88 -3.88 18.62
N ASP A 34 6.42 -2.69 18.24
CA ASP A 34 5.14 -2.13 18.69
C ASP A 34 4.16 -1.95 17.51
N LEU A 35 4.01 -3.01 16.71
CA LEU A 35 3.09 -3.01 15.59
C LEU A 35 1.64 -3.16 16.07
N ILE A 36 0.74 -2.38 15.49
CA ILE A 36 -0.71 -2.52 15.73
C ILE A 36 -1.12 -3.93 15.37
N GLY A 37 -1.85 -4.63 16.25
CA GLY A 37 -2.21 -6.02 16.07
C GLY A 37 -1.18 -7.03 16.62
N GLY A 38 -0.09 -6.55 17.24
CA GLY A 38 0.87 -7.36 18.00
C GLY A 38 1.96 -8.03 17.15
N ASP A 39 1.76 -8.18 15.85
CA ASP A 39 2.73 -8.74 14.92
C ASP A 39 2.66 -8.06 13.53
N CYS A 40 3.65 -8.33 12.68
CA CYS A 40 3.76 -7.76 11.33
C CYS A 40 2.58 -8.12 10.43
N ARG A 41 2.07 -9.34 10.55
CA ARG A 41 0.98 -9.84 9.71
C ARG A 41 -0.31 -9.09 10.00
N ASN A 42 -0.73 -9.00 11.27
CA ASN A 42 -1.94 -8.30 11.66
C ASN A 42 -1.84 -6.79 11.44
N HIS A 43 -0.63 -6.24 11.42
CA HIS A 43 -0.39 -4.83 11.11
C HIS A 43 -0.69 -4.48 9.65
N PHE A 44 -0.24 -5.34 8.72
CA PHE A 44 -0.28 -5.04 7.29
C PHE A 44 -1.39 -5.76 6.53
N GLU A 45 -1.66 -7.04 6.81
CA GLU A 45 -2.55 -7.88 6.01
C GLU A 45 -3.95 -7.29 5.77
N PRO A 46 -4.71 -6.81 6.79
CA PRO A 46 -6.04 -6.25 6.54
C PRO A 46 -5.98 -4.96 5.73
N LEU A 47 -4.96 -4.12 5.97
CA LEU A 47 -4.79 -2.84 5.31
C LEU A 47 -4.38 -3.03 3.84
N MET A 48 -3.43 -3.94 3.56
CA MET A 48 -3.00 -4.27 2.21
C MET A 48 -4.11 -4.92 1.39
N LYS A 49 -4.92 -5.81 1.98
CA LYS A 49 -6.09 -6.39 1.30
C LYS A 49 -7.14 -5.34 0.96
N LEU A 50 -7.39 -4.39 1.86
CA LEU A 50 -8.31 -3.30 1.61
C LEU A 50 -7.76 -2.39 0.49
N PHE A 51 -6.47 -2.04 0.56
CA PHE A 51 -5.78 -1.28 -0.47
C PHE A 51 -5.92 -1.97 -1.84
N ASP A 52 -5.58 -3.25 -1.92
CA ASP A 52 -5.65 -4.05 -3.15
C ASP A 52 -7.07 -4.10 -3.73
N SER A 53 -8.08 -4.21 -2.88
CA SER A 53 -9.49 -4.16 -3.30
C SER A 53 -9.86 -2.81 -3.93
N LEU A 54 -9.40 -1.69 -3.35
CA LEU A 54 -9.63 -0.36 -3.93
C LEU A 54 -8.85 -0.14 -5.23
N LEU A 55 -7.68 -0.75 -5.35
CA LEU A 55 -6.84 -0.72 -6.55
C LEU A 55 -7.53 -1.42 -7.71
N VAL A 56 -8.01 -2.64 -7.50
CA VAL A 56 -8.73 -3.42 -8.52
C VAL A 56 -10.04 -2.74 -8.97
N ILE A 57 -10.69 -1.98 -8.08
CA ILE A 57 -11.88 -1.17 -8.45
C ILE A 57 -11.50 0.04 -9.33
N GLY A 58 -10.23 0.46 -9.34
CA GLY A 58 -9.74 1.59 -10.12
C GLY A 58 -10.01 2.95 -9.48
N LEU A 59 -9.93 3.05 -8.15
CA LEU A 59 -10.24 4.29 -7.42
C LEU A 59 -9.05 5.23 -7.23
N PHE A 60 -7.83 4.75 -7.49
CA PHE A 60 -6.61 5.53 -7.35
C PHE A 60 -6.24 6.25 -8.64
N ASP A 61 -5.81 7.50 -8.52
CA ASP A 61 -5.24 8.28 -9.62
C ASP A 61 -3.71 8.13 -9.71
N ASP A 62 -3.13 8.63 -10.80
CA ASP A 62 -1.67 8.52 -11.06
C ASP A 62 -0.82 9.10 -9.93
N SER A 63 -1.26 10.19 -9.29
CA SER A 63 -0.51 10.82 -8.21
C SER A 63 -0.52 9.98 -6.94
N GLU A 64 -1.64 9.31 -6.67
CA GLU A 64 -1.77 8.36 -5.57
C GLU A 64 -0.99 7.07 -5.83
N LEU A 65 -0.99 6.57 -7.07
CA LEU A 65 -0.17 5.43 -7.48
C LEU A 65 1.33 5.75 -7.40
N GLU A 66 1.75 6.96 -7.77
CA GLU A 66 3.13 7.41 -7.62
C GLU A 66 3.54 7.47 -6.14
N ALA A 67 2.68 8.02 -5.27
CA ALA A 67 2.92 8.07 -3.82
C ALA A 67 3.05 6.65 -3.23
N LEU A 68 2.24 5.70 -3.69
CA LEU A 68 2.35 4.29 -3.29
C LEU A 68 3.69 3.68 -3.74
N LEU A 69 4.11 3.89 -4.99
CA LEU A 69 5.38 3.34 -5.50
C LEU A 69 6.57 3.86 -4.71
N ARG A 70 6.56 5.15 -4.35
CA ARG A 70 7.54 5.77 -3.45
C ARG A 70 7.57 5.12 -2.07
N MET A 71 6.42 4.72 -1.54
CA MET A 71 6.32 4.03 -0.26
C MET A 71 6.83 2.57 -0.32
N ILE A 72 6.60 1.88 -1.44
CA ILE A 72 7.05 0.50 -1.64
C ILE A 72 8.58 0.44 -1.80
N HIS A 73 9.13 1.29 -2.65
CA HIS A 73 10.55 1.26 -3.01
C HIS A 73 11.07 2.68 -3.31
N PRO A 74 11.34 3.50 -2.28
CA PRO A 74 11.70 4.90 -2.45
C PRO A 74 12.96 5.08 -3.30
N ALA A 75 13.94 4.19 -3.19
CA ALA A 75 15.16 4.23 -4.01
C ALA A 75 14.92 4.13 -5.53
N ALA A 76 13.75 3.63 -5.96
CA ALA A 76 13.41 3.50 -7.38
C ALA A 76 12.44 4.60 -7.86
N PHE A 77 11.60 5.12 -6.97
CA PHE A 77 10.45 5.96 -7.35
C PHE A 77 10.42 7.34 -6.68
N ASP A 78 11.21 7.57 -5.62
CA ASP A 78 11.32 8.89 -4.98
C ASP A 78 12.49 9.67 -5.60
N PRO A 79 12.25 10.75 -6.36
CA PRO A 79 13.32 11.56 -6.96
C PRO A 79 14.18 12.26 -5.90
N ASP A 80 13.65 12.44 -4.68
CA ASP A 80 14.35 13.03 -3.54
C ASP A 80 14.94 11.95 -2.62
N TYR A 81 15.16 10.73 -3.14
CA TYR A 81 15.81 9.66 -2.40
C TYR A 81 17.33 9.88 -2.32
N GLU A 82 17.83 9.93 -1.09
CA GLU A 82 19.27 9.95 -0.82
C GLU A 82 19.70 8.64 -0.16
N PRO A 83 20.70 7.92 -0.74
CA PRO A 83 21.26 6.73 -0.13
C PRO A 83 21.83 7.00 1.28
N GLY A 84 21.50 6.14 2.24
CA GLY A 84 21.95 6.29 3.63
C GLY A 84 21.03 7.13 4.53
N THR A 85 19.87 7.58 4.02
CA THR A 85 18.83 8.18 4.85
C THR A 85 17.97 7.14 5.57
N MET A 86 17.16 7.58 6.54
CA MET A 86 16.16 6.74 7.22
C MET A 86 14.89 6.49 6.38
N LYS A 87 14.84 6.96 5.13
CA LYS A 87 13.73 6.72 4.20
C LYS A 87 13.84 5.29 3.66
N LYS A 88 13.29 4.31 4.38
CA LYS A 88 13.16 2.93 3.92
C LYS A 88 11.75 2.65 3.44
N GLY A 89 11.63 1.88 2.36
CA GLY A 89 10.33 1.40 1.85
C GLY A 89 9.92 0.04 2.42
N LEU A 90 8.74 -0.41 2.01
CA LEU A 90 8.22 -1.76 2.35
C LEU A 90 9.16 -2.90 1.90
N THR A 91 9.89 -2.69 0.82
CA THR A 91 10.86 -3.67 0.30
C THR A 91 12.16 -3.75 1.11
N GLU A 92 12.41 -2.79 1.99
CA GLU A 92 13.65 -2.67 2.78
C GLU A 92 13.45 -3.03 4.27
N ILE A 93 12.24 -3.43 4.66
CA ILE A 93 11.89 -3.90 6.00
C ILE A 93 11.69 -5.41 6.03
N GLU A 94 11.89 -6.02 7.20
CA GLU A 94 11.64 -7.45 7.40
C GLU A 94 10.14 -7.71 7.54
N LEU A 95 9.52 -8.15 6.44
CA LEU A 95 8.10 -8.51 6.39
C LEU A 95 7.87 -10.01 6.61
N ASP A 96 6.75 -10.34 7.26
CA ASP A 96 6.21 -11.70 7.33
C ASP A 96 5.95 -12.25 5.92
N GLU A 97 6.08 -13.56 5.74
CA GLU A 97 5.89 -14.24 4.45
C GLU A 97 4.51 -13.94 3.83
N HIS A 98 3.45 -13.89 4.65
CA HIS A 98 2.10 -13.60 4.14
C HIS A 98 2.01 -12.16 3.64
N VAL A 99 2.69 -11.22 4.30
CA VAL A 99 2.71 -9.80 3.89
C VAL A 99 3.50 -9.62 2.60
N LYS A 100 4.59 -10.37 2.42
CA LYS A 100 5.33 -10.41 1.14
C LYS A 100 4.46 -10.91 -0.01
N ILE A 101 3.69 -11.97 0.20
CA ILE A 101 2.76 -12.48 -0.81
C ILE A 101 1.70 -11.42 -1.16
N GLN A 102 1.14 -10.73 -0.16
CA GLN A 102 0.19 -9.64 -0.44
C GLN A 102 0.84 -8.49 -1.21
N LEU A 103 2.10 -8.15 -0.92
CA LEU A 103 2.82 -7.12 -1.67
C LEU A 103 3.00 -7.52 -3.14
N VAL A 104 3.34 -8.78 -3.40
CA VAL A 104 3.49 -9.30 -4.77
C VAL A 104 2.17 -9.21 -5.53
N ASN A 105 1.04 -9.56 -4.90
CA ASN A 105 -0.28 -9.43 -5.54
C ASN A 105 -0.61 -7.98 -5.91
N ILE A 106 -0.32 -7.02 -5.02
CA ILE A 106 -0.51 -5.60 -5.30
C ILE A 106 0.35 -5.16 -6.49
N LEU A 107 1.61 -5.58 -6.53
CA LEU A 107 2.52 -5.27 -7.65
C LEU A 107 2.03 -5.85 -8.98
N ASP A 108 1.49 -7.07 -8.95
CA ASP A 108 0.88 -7.73 -10.12
C ASP A 108 -0.30 -6.91 -10.65
N HIS A 109 -1.24 -6.52 -9.78
CA HIS A 109 -2.37 -5.66 -10.16
C HIS A 109 -1.93 -4.26 -10.65
N LEU A 110 -0.87 -3.68 -10.09
CA LEU A 110 -0.32 -2.42 -10.57
C LEU A 110 0.24 -2.56 -11.99
N CYS A 111 0.93 -3.67 -12.28
CA CYS A 111 1.47 -3.94 -13.61
C CYS A 111 0.33 -4.11 -14.64
N ASP A 112 -0.72 -4.85 -14.28
CA ASP A 112 -1.92 -5.01 -15.12
C ASP A 112 -2.63 -3.66 -15.35
N THR A 113 -2.68 -2.80 -14.34
CA THR A 113 -3.29 -1.47 -14.45
C THR A 113 -2.47 -0.56 -15.37
N GLN A 114 -1.12 -0.61 -15.33
CA GLN A 114 -0.26 0.20 -16.22
C GLN A 114 -0.31 -0.25 -17.69
N VAL A 115 -0.58 -1.53 -17.98
CA VAL A 115 -0.78 -2.01 -19.36
C VAL A 115 -2.03 -1.38 -20.00
N ILE A 116 -2.99 -0.89 -19.21
CA ILE A 116 -4.23 -0.25 -19.69
C ILE A 116 -4.03 1.24 -20.03
N PHE A 117 -3.04 1.93 -19.44
CA PHE A 117 -2.81 3.37 -19.64
C PHE A 117 -1.67 3.72 -20.60
N CYS A 118 -0.92 2.74 -21.11
CA CYS A 118 0.09 2.92 -22.17
C CYS A 118 -0.42 2.54 -23.58
N GLY A 119 -1.73 2.41 -23.78
CA GLY A 119 -2.37 2.08 -25.07
C GLY A 119 -3.10 3.25 -25.71
#